data_AF-A0A2D5ABD9-F1
#
_entry.id   AF-A0A2D5ABD9-F1
#
_cell.length_a   1.000
_cell.length_b   1.000
_cell.length_c   1.000
_cell.angle_alpha   90.00
_cell.angle_beta   90.00
_cell.angle_gamma   90.00
#
_symmetry.space_group_name_H-M   'P 1'
#
loop_
_entity.id
_entity.type
_entity.pdbx_description
1 polymer ?
#
loop_
_entity_poly.entity_id
_entity_poly.type
_entity_poly.pdbx_seq_one_letter_code
_entity_poly.pdbx_strand_id
1 'polypeptide(L)'
;DARRRVLVETLPWLRGRVSKRRRMIATAQWDDATIAFVSSRDAGRLASLGTSCPDHFLRTKIRPLHVEWDPHRETTSTLRERLDAGLESYVRDYEAYYESCRHPDSPGMRPPEPTVILIPGVGMIAFGASKSESRTTAEFYRCAIEVMRGAESIGGYRALPAQEAFDIEYWRLEEAKLQRMPAPRPFAGRVVLVAGAGSGIGRECATSIVEDDASVVCLDRDAAGATSVATAIEATRGSGIGVAGSGVSDCGPALAVTADATDRGMVRRAFEDAILAYGGVDDLVVTAGMFPTPGPDGAIGDEIFAKTFAVNVMAPSILAEEIGAMVVDAELDGSIVVTTSVNGLVAKKGSSAYDASKAAANHLVRSLAVGLAPRIRVNAVAPATVIEGSTMFPRDRVISSLRKYSIDFEEAMSDEELVDRLSAFYAARTLLDVPIRPRDQVAAIRFLLGPEASRTTGQVVAVDGGLPDAFVR
;
A
#
# COMPACT_ATOMS: atom_id res chain seq x y z
N ASP A 1 3.48 -21.75 -8.79
CA ASP A 1 2.02 -21.52 -8.88
C ASP A 1 1.24 -21.87 -7.61
N ALA A 2 1.29 -23.12 -7.11
CA ALA A 2 0.51 -23.51 -5.92
C ALA A 2 0.78 -22.67 -4.66
N ARG A 3 2.07 -22.45 -4.30
CA ARG A 3 2.46 -21.57 -3.17
C ARG A 3 1.93 -20.15 -3.31
N ARG A 4 2.05 -19.58 -4.51
CA ARG A 4 1.56 -18.22 -4.81
C ARG A 4 0.07 -18.13 -4.53
N ARG A 5 -0.71 -19.12 -4.98
CA ARG A 5 -2.15 -19.19 -4.73
C ARG A 5 -2.45 -19.24 -3.23
N VAL A 6 -1.77 -20.11 -2.47
CA VAL A 6 -1.96 -20.22 -1.01
C VAL A 6 -1.66 -18.89 -0.31
N LEU A 7 -0.56 -18.23 -0.67
CA LEU A 7 -0.20 -16.92 -0.11
C LEU A 7 -1.23 -15.84 -0.46
N VAL A 8 -1.62 -15.73 -1.72
CA VAL A 8 -2.64 -14.77 -2.17
C VAL A 8 -3.97 -14.99 -1.43
N GLU A 9 -4.39 -16.24 -1.26
CA GLU A 9 -5.62 -16.61 -0.57
C GLU A 9 -5.54 -16.47 0.95
N THR A 10 -4.38 -16.40 1.59
CA THR A 10 -4.28 -16.49 3.07
C THR A 10 -3.68 -15.24 3.69
N LEU A 11 -2.77 -14.57 3.00
CA LEU A 11 -1.93 -13.53 3.57
C LEU A 11 -2.69 -12.25 3.96
N PRO A 12 -3.71 -11.76 3.22
CA PRO A 12 -4.50 -10.59 3.64
C PRO A 12 -5.22 -10.82 4.96
N TRP A 13 -5.94 -11.94 5.05
CA TRP A 13 -6.59 -12.41 6.26
C TRP A 13 -5.59 -12.54 7.43
N LEU A 14 -4.47 -13.22 7.20
CA LEU A 14 -3.44 -13.46 8.22
C LEU A 14 -2.82 -12.15 8.71
N ARG A 15 -2.50 -11.24 7.79
CA ARG A 15 -2.02 -9.89 8.11
C ARG A 15 -3.03 -9.15 8.99
N GLY A 16 -4.32 -9.27 8.68
CA GLY A 16 -5.42 -8.79 9.50
C GLY A 16 -5.35 -9.27 10.95
N ARG A 17 -5.19 -10.59 11.13
CA ARG A 17 -5.15 -11.22 12.45
C ARG A 17 -3.95 -10.81 13.31
N VAL A 18 -2.78 -10.59 12.70
CA VAL A 18 -1.59 -10.09 13.43
C VAL A 18 -1.56 -8.57 13.56
N SER A 19 -2.45 -7.85 12.87
CA SER A 19 -2.49 -6.37 12.86
C SER A 19 -3.52 -5.75 13.82
N LYS A 20 -4.05 -6.53 14.78
CA LYS A 20 -5.14 -6.09 15.69
C LYS A 20 -4.75 -4.88 16.55
N ARG A 21 -3.50 -4.81 17.02
CA ARG A 21 -3.00 -3.71 17.87
C ARG A 21 -2.26 -2.63 17.09
N ARG A 22 -1.52 -3.03 16.06
CA ARG A 22 -0.74 -2.16 15.18
C ARG A 22 -0.75 -2.75 13.78
N ARG A 23 -0.84 -1.91 12.75
CA ARG A 23 -0.70 -2.37 11.36
C ARG A 23 0.70 -2.92 11.11
N MET A 24 0.75 -4.13 10.56
CA MET A 24 1.98 -4.82 10.20
C MET A 24 2.08 -4.96 8.67
N ILE A 25 3.31 -5.02 8.16
CA ILE A 25 3.66 -5.33 6.77
C ILE A 25 4.25 -6.73 6.74
N ALA A 26 3.87 -7.54 5.75
CA ALA A 26 4.39 -8.88 5.56
C ALA A 26 5.63 -8.92 4.65
N THR A 27 6.49 -9.91 4.87
CA THR A 27 7.48 -10.40 3.92
C THR A 27 7.39 -11.92 3.87
N ALA A 28 7.19 -12.47 2.68
CA ALA A 28 7.20 -13.90 2.44
C ALA A 28 8.57 -14.35 1.92
N GLN A 29 9.10 -15.42 2.50
CA GLN A 29 10.40 -16.03 2.21
C GLN A 29 10.21 -17.51 1.88
N TRP A 30 10.74 -17.95 0.75
CA TRP A 30 10.69 -19.35 0.30
C TRP A 30 11.97 -19.81 -0.41
N ASP A 31 13.13 -19.33 0.03
CA ASP A 31 14.42 -19.89 -0.41
C ASP A 31 14.59 -21.37 0.01
N ASP A 32 15.55 -22.05 -0.61
CA ASP A 32 15.76 -23.49 -0.41
C ASP A 32 16.00 -23.85 1.05
N ALA A 33 16.74 -23.02 1.79
CA ALA A 33 17.02 -23.22 3.21
C ALA A 33 15.73 -23.16 4.05
N THR A 34 14.90 -22.13 3.82
CA THR A 34 13.63 -21.96 4.51
C THR A 34 12.68 -23.10 4.18
N ILE A 35 12.52 -23.45 2.91
CA ILE A 35 11.64 -24.54 2.48
C ILE A 35 12.08 -25.88 3.06
N ALA A 36 13.38 -26.17 3.02
CA ALA A 36 13.93 -27.40 3.59
C ALA A 36 13.66 -27.47 5.10
N PHE A 37 13.83 -26.36 5.82
CA PHE A 37 13.57 -26.31 7.26
C PHE A 37 12.10 -26.53 7.58
N VAL A 38 11.18 -25.73 7.02
CA VAL A 38 9.75 -25.80 7.36
C VAL A 38 9.09 -27.11 6.90
N SER A 39 9.69 -27.80 5.94
CA SER A 39 9.19 -29.09 5.44
C SER A 39 9.92 -30.29 6.06
N SER A 40 10.82 -30.06 7.02
CA SER A 40 11.56 -31.12 7.69
C SER A 40 10.74 -31.79 8.79
N ARG A 41 11.06 -33.05 9.09
CA ARG A 41 10.45 -33.80 10.20
C ARG A 41 10.64 -33.11 11.56
N ASP A 42 11.73 -32.37 11.73
CA ASP A 42 12.11 -31.71 12.97
C ASP A 42 11.63 -30.25 13.06
N ALA A 43 10.92 -29.73 12.05
CA ALA A 43 10.51 -28.33 11.95
C ALA A 43 9.79 -27.84 13.21
N GLY A 44 8.76 -28.56 13.66
CA GLY A 44 8.00 -28.21 14.86
C GLY A 44 8.86 -28.23 16.14
N ARG A 45 9.74 -29.22 16.30
CA ARG A 45 10.67 -29.31 17.44
C ARG A 45 11.62 -28.12 17.44
N LEU A 46 12.31 -27.87 16.33
CA LEU A 46 13.32 -26.82 16.21
C LEU A 46 12.69 -25.42 16.30
N ALA A 47 11.55 -25.20 15.64
CA ALA A 47 10.80 -23.95 15.76
C ALA A 47 10.39 -23.66 17.22
N SER A 48 10.02 -24.67 18.00
CA SER A 48 9.66 -24.48 19.42
C SER A 48 10.83 -24.03 20.31
N LEU A 49 12.07 -24.32 19.91
CA LEU A 49 13.28 -23.89 20.60
C LEU A 49 13.62 -22.42 20.33
N GLY A 50 13.12 -21.85 19.23
CA GLY A 50 13.22 -20.43 18.95
C GLY A 50 14.54 -20.00 18.32
N THR A 51 14.99 -18.79 18.68
CA THR A 51 16.08 -18.07 18.00
C THR A 51 17.47 -18.34 18.61
N SER A 52 18.52 -18.09 17.82
CA SER A 52 19.93 -18.33 18.15
C SER A 52 20.73 -17.15 18.73
N CYS A 53 20.24 -15.91 18.74
CA CYS A 53 21.04 -14.73 19.11
C CYS A 53 20.22 -13.70 19.91
N PRO A 54 20.83 -12.96 20.87
CA PRO A 54 20.15 -11.91 21.62
C PRO A 54 19.37 -10.89 20.77
N ASP A 55 19.97 -10.39 19.68
CA ASP A 55 19.36 -9.37 18.81
C ASP A 55 18.08 -9.86 18.12
N HIS A 56 17.97 -11.16 17.90
CA HIS A 56 16.80 -11.76 17.26
C HIS A 56 15.57 -11.67 18.17
N PHE A 57 15.71 -11.79 19.51
CA PHE A 57 14.55 -11.76 20.41
C PHE A 57 13.73 -10.48 20.27
N LEU A 58 14.38 -9.36 19.92
CA LEU A 58 13.72 -8.09 19.71
C LEU A 58 12.85 -8.06 18.44
N ARG A 59 13.14 -8.91 17.45
CA ARG A 59 12.50 -8.90 16.12
C ARG A 59 11.63 -10.14 15.88
N THR A 60 12.17 -11.33 16.18
CA THR A 60 11.53 -12.63 15.96
C THR A 60 10.78 -13.16 17.18
N LYS A 61 10.83 -12.43 18.31
CA LYS A 61 10.35 -12.88 19.63
C LYS A 61 11.08 -14.14 20.10
N ILE A 62 10.63 -14.74 21.20
CA ILE A 62 11.23 -15.97 21.75
C ILE A 62 11.17 -17.16 20.78
N ARG A 63 10.10 -17.28 19.98
CA ARG A 63 9.92 -18.35 18.98
C ARG A 63 8.92 -17.95 17.88
N PRO A 64 8.95 -18.55 16.68
CA PRO A 64 7.93 -18.38 15.67
C PRO A 64 6.64 -19.14 16.02
N LEU A 65 5.57 -18.86 15.28
CA LEU A 65 4.42 -19.76 15.17
C LEU A 65 4.68 -20.79 14.06
N HIS A 66 4.76 -22.07 14.42
CA HIS A 66 4.80 -23.17 13.45
C HIS A 66 3.40 -23.76 13.29
N VAL A 67 2.91 -23.87 12.06
CA VAL A 67 1.61 -24.49 11.76
C VAL A 67 1.82 -25.70 10.88
N GLU A 68 1.63 -26.88 11.45
CA GLU A 68 1.60 -28.14 10.70
C GLU A 68 0.46 -28.06 9.66
N TRP A 69 0.76 -28.29 8.39
CA TRP A 69 -0.21 -28.31 7.30
C TRP A 69 0.35 -29.06 6.10
N ASP A 70 -0.46 -29.92 5.48
CA ASP A 70 -0.06 -30.69 4.30
C ASP A 70 -0.71 -30.13 3.02
N PRO A 71 0.05 -29.42 2.14
CA PRO A 71 -0.48 -28.85 0.90
C PRO A 71 -1.05 -29.88 -0.09
N HIS A 72 -0.73 -31.16 0.06
CA HIS A 72 -1.21 -32.21 -0.84
C HIS A 72 -2.54 -32.84 -0.40
N ARG A 73 -2.91 -32.65 0.88
CA ARG A 73 -4.08 -33.32 1.49
C ARG A 73 -5.09 -32.34 2.05
N GLU A 74 -4.66 -31.13 2.38
CA GLU A 74 -5.45 -30.12 3.06
C GLU A 74 -5.67 -28.89 2.18
N THR A 75 -6.70 -28.11 2.53
CA THR A 75 -7.10 -26.91 1.78
C THR A 75 -6.60 -25.64 2.45
N THR A 76 -6.70 -24.50 1.77
CA THR A 76 -6.45 -23.17 2.34
C THR A 76 -7.45 -22.82 3.46
N SER A 77 -8.67 -23.35 3.42
CA SER A 77 -9.62 -23.22 4.54
C SER A 77 -9.08 -23.89 5.80
N THR A 78 -8.61 -25.13 5.68
CA THR A 78 -8.02 -25.87 6.80
C THR A 78 -6.74 -25.18 7.31
N LEU A 79 -5.94 -24.59 6.41
CA LEU A 79 -4.78 -23.78 6.82
C LEU A 79 -5.20 -22.57 7.65
N ARG A 80 -6.23 -21.82 7.24
CA ARG A 80 -6.77 -20.68 8.00
C ARG A 80 -7.26 -21.11 9.39
N GLU A 81 -8.01 -22.21 9.49
CA GLU A 81 -8.47 -22.76 10.77
C GLU A 81 -7.30 -23.09 11.72
N ARG A 82 -6.25 -23.75 11.20
CA ARG A 82 -5.05 -24.08 11.97
C ARG A 82 -4.25 -22.83 12.35
N LEU A 83 -4.17 -21.84 11.47
CA LEU A 83 -3.54 -20.55 11.75
C LEU A 83 -4.29 -19.80 12.86
N ASP A 84 -5.62 -19.77 12.85
CA ASP A 84 -6.41 -19.12 13.89
C ASP A 84 -6.18 -19.76 15.26
N ALA A 85 -6.31 -21.09 15.34
CA ALA A 85 -6.03 -21.83 16.56
C ALA A 85 -4.57 -21.65 17.03
N GLY A 86 -3.62 -21.62 16.08
CA GLY A 86 -2.22 -21.39 16.34
C GLY A 86 -1.93 -19.99 16.88
N LEU A 87 -2.57 -18.95 16.33
CA LEU A 87 -2.46 -17.57 16.78
C LEU A 87 -3.00 -17.40 18.20
N GLU A 88 -4.16 -17.99 18.50
CA GLU A 88 -4.73 -17.98 19.85
C GLU A 88 -3.83 -18.70 20.86
N SER A 89 -3.29 -19.86 20.50
CA SER A 89 -2.32 -20.58 21.34
C SER A 89 -1.06 -19.76 21.55
N TYR A 90 -0.51 -19.15 20.49
CA TYR A 90 0.71 -18.37 20.56
C TYR A 90 0.58 -17.18 21.51
N VAL A 91 -0.53 -16.44 21.44
CA VAL A 91 -0.79 -15.31 22.33
C VAL A 91 -0.85 -15.75 23.78
N ARG A 92 -1.61 -16.80 24.08
CA ARG A 92 -1.71 -17.37 25.43
C ARG A 92 -0.37 -17.87 25.96
N ASP A 93 0.42 -18.53 25.12
CA ASP A 93 1.74 -19.04 25.51
C ASP A 93 2.72 -17.89 25.77
N TYR A 94 2.65 -16.81 24.99
CA TYR A 94 3.48 -15.62 25.18
C TYR A 94 3.10 -14.86 26.47
N GLU A 95 1.80 -14.78 26.77
CA GLU A 95 1.30 -14.24 28.04
C GLU A 95 1.78 -15.06 29.25
N ALA A 96 1.68 -16.39 29.17
CA ALA A 96 2.19 -17.28 30.22
C ALA A 96 3.70 -17.18 30.40
N TYR A 97 4.45 -17.08 29.30
CA TYR A 97 5.89 -16.82 29.31
C TYR A 97 6.22 -15.49 30.01
N TYR A 98 5.54 -14.41 29.64
CA TYR A 98 5.73 -13.11 30.30
C TYR A 98 5.43 -13.18 31.80
N GLU A 99 4.30 -13.76 32.20
CA GLU A 99 3.92 -13.83 33.62
C GLU A 99 4.85 -14.73 34.45
N SER A 100 5.37 -15.80 33.86
CA SER A 100 6.28 -16.72 34.57
C SER A 100 7.71 -16.20 34.71
N CYS A 101 8.16 -15.32 33.80
CA CYS A 101 9.54 -14.83 33.78
C CYS A 101 9.69 -13.36 34.21
N ARG A 102 8.61 -12.58 34.29
CA ARG A 102 8.70 -11.16 34.65
C ARG A 102 9.24 -10.94 36.06
N HIS A 103 10.08 -9.93 36.16
CA HIS A 103 10.51 -9.36 37.44
C HIS A 103 9.49 -8.30 37.89
N PRO A 104 9.50 -7.91 39.19
CA PRO A 104 8.63 -6.82 39.69
C PRO A 104 8.79 -5.50 38.93
N ASP A 105 9.88 -5.34 38.21
CA ASP A 105 10.36 -4.10 37.66
C ASP A 105 10.61 -4.19 36.13
N SER A 106 10.09 -5.27 35.50
CA SER A 106 10.08 -5.48 34.05
C SER A 106 9.16 -4.48 33.32
N PRO A 107 9.51 -4.09 32.07
CA PRO A 107 8.60 -3.33 31.21
C PRO A 107 7.27 -4.05 30.97
N GLY A 108 6.24 -3.30 30.54
CA GLY A 108 4.97 -3.88 30.13
C GLY A 108 5.11 -4.88 28.99
N MET A 109 4.24 -5.89 28.96
CA MET A 109 4.26 -6.93 27.93
C MET A 109 4.16 -6.33 26.52
N ARG A 110 5.03 -6.78 25.63
CA ARG A 110 5.00 -6.41 24.20
C ARG A 110 3.78 -7.02 23.52
N PRO A 111 3.35 -6.51 22.35
CA PRO A 111 2.27 -7.13 21.58
C PRO A 111 2.52 -8.63 21.38
N PRO A 112 1.60 -9.52 21.80
CA PRO A 112 1.84 -10.95 21.86
C PRO A 112 1.70 -11.68 20.52
N GLU A 113 1.32 -10.99 19.44
CA GLU A 113 1.17 -11.58 18.11
C GLU A 113 2.52 -12.07 17.54
N PRO A 114 2.58 -13.21 16.84
CA PRO A 114 3.83 -13.71 16.27
C PRO A 114 4.34 -12.78 15.16
N THR A 115 5.65 -12.58 15.12
CA THR A 115 6.32 -11.84 14.03
C THR A 115 6.91 -12.76 12.96
N VAL A 116 6.98 -14.07 13.21
CA VAL A 116 7.41 -15.09 12.25
C VAL A 116 6.42 -16.24 12.30
N ILE A 117 5.91 -16.63 11.13
CA ILE A 117 5.00 -17.76 10.93
C ILE A 117 5.62 -18.71 9.91
N LEU A 118 5.65 -20.00 10.23
CA LEU A 118 6.26 -21.05 9.43
C LEU A 118 5.19 -22.05 8.99
N ILE A 119 5.12 -22.32 7.69
CA ILE A 119 4.10 -23.18 7.08
C ILE A 119 4.79 -24.15 6.11
N PRO A 120 4.72 -25.48 6.33
CA PRO A 120 5.29 -26.48 5.43
C PRO A 120 4.84 -26.31 3.98
N GLY A 121 5.76 -26.49 3.03
CA GLY A 121 5.52 -26.30 1.58
C GLY A 121 5.34 -24.84 1.12
N VAL A 122 4.93 -23.93 2.01
CA VAL A 122 4.77 -22.50 1.73
C VAL A 122 6.04 -21.73 2.02
N GLY A 123 6.61 -21.88 3.22
CA GLY A 123 7.80 -21.14 3.66
C GLY A 123 7.56 -20.35 4.93
N MET A 124 8.21 -19.19 5.02
CA MET A 124 8.14 -18.29 6.17
C MET A 124 7.43 -17.00 5.78
N ILE A 125 6.60 -16.50 6.69
CA ILE A 125 5.99 -15.18 6.62
C ILE A 125 6.45 -14.40 7.84
N ALA A 126 7.13 -13.29 7.62
CA ALA A 126 7.58 -12.39 8.67
C ALA A 126 6.78 -11.09 8.65
N PHE A 127 6.53 -10.52 9.83
CA PHE A 127 5.78 -9.29 10.01
C PHE A 127 6.63 -8.24 10.71
N GLY A 128 6.42 -6.98 10.34
CA GLY A 128 7.11 -5.83 10.93
C GLY A 128 6.32 -4.56 10.69
N ALA A 129 6.69 -3.45 11.34
CA ALA A 129 5.96 -2.19 11.19
C ALA A 129 6.20 -1.49 9.85
N SER A 130 7.23 -1.90 9.11
CA SER A 130 7.56 -1.43 7.78
C SER A 130 8.06 -2.59 6.93
N LYS A 131 8.16 -2.38 5.61
CA LYS A 131 8.76 -3.38 4.73
C LYS A 131 10.19 -3.71 5.13
N SER A 132 11.00 -2.71 5.48
CA SER A 132 12.36 -2.94 5.96
C SER A 132 12.39 -3.84 7.20
N GLU A 133 11.52 -3.58 8.18
CA GLU A 133 11.50 -4.36 9.43
C GLU A 133 11.02 -5.80 9.21
N SER A 134 9.99 -6.02 8.38
CA SER A 134 9.51 -7.38 8.11
C SER A 134 10.55 -8.20 7.34
N ARG A 135 11.31 -7.58 6.43
CA ARG A 135 12.46 -8.21 5.76
C ARG A 135 13.58 -8.53 6.73
N THR A 136 13.94 -7.59 7.60
CA THR A 136 14.95 -7.84 8.65
C THR A 136 14.53 -8.97 9.59
N THR A 137 13.24 -9.03 9.95
CA THR A 137 12.69 -10.11 10.80
C THR A 137 12.79 -11.48 10.10
N ALA A 138 12.44 -11.55 8.81
CA ALA A 138 12.66 -12.76 8.01
C ALA A 138 14.14 -13.14 7.94
N GLU A 139 15.03 -12.17 7.76
CA GLU A 139 16.47 -12.41 7.66
C GLU A 139 17.06 -12.98 8.95
N PHE A 140 16.72 -12.39 10.10
CA PHE A 140 17.16 -12.89 11.40
C PHE A 140 16.70 -14.33 11.64
N TYR A 141 15.46 -14.65 11.29
CA TYR A 141 14.97 -16.00 11.46
C TYR A 141 15.59 -16.99 10.44
N ARG A 142 15.87 -16.56 9.21
CA ARG A 142 16.65 -17.34 8.24
C ARG A 142 18.05 -17.67 8.78
N CYS A 143 18.71 -16.73 9.45
CA CYS A 143 19.97 -16.99 10.13
C CYS A 143 19.81 -18.01 11.27
N ALA A 144 18.72 -17.94 12.05
CA ALA A 144 18.42 -18.94 13.06
C ALA A 144 18.23 -20.35 12.46
N ILE A 145 17.58 -20.46 11.31
CA ILE A 145 17.45 -21.73 10.56
C ILE A 145 18.82 -22.33 10.23
N GLU A 146 19.75 -21.53 9.71
CA GLU A 146 21.09 -22.01 9.37
C GLU A 146 21.90 -22.41 10.62
N VAL A 147 21.77 -21.68 11.72
CA VAL A 147 22.40 -22.06 13.00
C VAL A 147 21.85 -23.38 13.52
N MET A 148 20.52 -23.56 13.51
CA MET A 148 19.87 -24.80 13.93
C MET A 148 20.35 -25.98 13.06
N ARG A 149 20.38 -25.79 11.73
CA ARG A 149 20.89 -26.78 10.78
C ARG A 149 22.35 -27.16 11.06
N GLY A 150 23.21 -26.16 11.29
CA GLY A 150 24.62 -26.38 11.62
C GLY A 150 24.79 -27.15 12.92
N ALA A 151 24.08 -26.75 13.97
CA ALA A 151 24.15 -27.38 15.29
C ALA A 151 23.65 -28.83 15.27
N GLU A 152 22.53 -29.10 14.58
CA GLU A 152 21.96 -30.45 14.44
C GLU A 152 22.88 -31.39 13.66
N SER A 153 23.76 -30.88 12.80
CA SER A 153 24.74 -31.73 12.09
C SER A 153 25.91 -32.19 12.97
N ILE A 154 26.12 -31.58 14.14
CA ILE A 154 27.24 -31.89 15.05
C ILE A 154 26.76 -32.59 16.33
N GLY A 155 25.78 -32.00 17.03
CA GLY A 155 25.41 -32.46 18.38
C GLY A 155 24.03 -32.03 18.89
N GLY A 156 23.24 -31.36 18.05
CA GLY A 156 21.90 -30.89 18.39
C GLY A 156 21.87 -29.41 18.79
N TYR A 157 20.78 -28.74 18.45
CA TYR A 157 20.53 -27.35 18.82
C TYR A 157 19.99 -27.25 20.25
N ARG A 158 20.52 -26.30 21.04
CA ARG A 158 20.06 -26.00 22.40
C ARG A 158 19.82 -24.50 22.52
N ALA A 159 18.59 -24.13 22.85
CA ALA A 159 18.21 -22.75 23.09
C ALA A 159 18.55 -22.30 24.51
N LEU A 160 18.48 -20.98 24.73
CA LEU A 160 18.60 -20.38 26.06
C LEU A 160 17.39 -20.77 26.94
N PRO A 161 17.59 -20.89 28.27
CA PRO A 161 16.48 -20.98 29.21
C PRO A 161 15.53 -19.80 29.08
N ALA A 162 14.23 -20.02 29.32
CA ALA A 162 13.21 -18.99 29.16
C ALA A 162 13.49 -17.70 29.97
N GLN A 163 13.99 -17.82 31.20
CA GLN A 163 14.34 -16.66 32.02
C GLN A 163 15.46 -15.81 31.39
N GLU A 164 16.51 -16.45 30.85
CA GLU A 164 17.61 -15.73 30.23
C GLU A 164 17.16 -15.06 28.91
N ALA A 165 16.33 -15.74 28.13
CA ALA A 165 15.70 -15.13 26.94
C ALA A 165 14.82 -13.93 27.31
N PHE A 166 14.09 -14.01 28.41
CA PHE A 166 13.23 -12.93 28.91
C PHE A 166 14.05 -11.70 29.32
N ASP A 167 15.13 -11.91 30.07
CA ASP A 167 15.99 -10.83 30.55
C ASP A 167 16.65 -10.06 29.37
N ILE A 168 16.84 -10.73 28.23
CA ILE A 168 17.30 -10.10 26.97
C ILE A 168 16.16 -9.38 26.25
N GLU A 169 15.02 -10.05 26.01
CA GLU A 169 13.89 -9.48 25.27
C GLU A 169 13.32 -8.22 25.95
N TYR A 170 13.27 -8.24 27.28
CA TYR A 170 12.75 -7.16 28.13
C TYR A 170 13.85 -6.31 28.78
N TRP A 171 15.05 -6.30 28.18
CA TRP A 171 16.16 -5.51 28.70
C TRP A 171 15.84 -4.02 28.74
N ARG A 172 15.93 -3.43 29.93
CA ARG A 172 15.50 -2.05 30.22
C ARG A 172 16.21 -0.97 29.42
N LEU A 173 17.51 -1.15 29.13
CA LEU A 173 18.25 -0.18 28.35
C LEU A 173 17.77 -0.15 26.90
N GLU A 174 17.31 -1.29 26.38
CA GLU A 174 16.70 -1.35 25.05
C GLU A 174 15.30 -0.74 25.07
N GLU A 175 14.50 -1.01 26.09
CA GLU A 175 13.20 -0.37 26.29
C GLU A 175 13.32 1.16 26.36
N ALA A 176 14.34 1.68 27.05
CA ALA A 176 14.61 3.11 27.12
C ALA A 176 14.96 3.72 25.75
N LYS A 177 15.53 2.95 24.81
CA LYS A 177 15.74 3.40 23.43
C LYS A 177 14.42 3.44 22.66
N LEU A 178 13.59 2.41 22.80
CA LEU A 178 12.27 2.32 22.15
C LEU A 178 11.36 3.47 22.59
N GLN A 179 11.35 3.81 23.88
CA GLN A 179 10.55 4.93 24.42
C GLN A 179 11.02 6.31 23.94
N ARG A 180 12.28 6.42 23.46
CA ARG A 180 12.82 7.66 22.87
C ARG A 180 12.57 7.76 21.38
N MET A 181 12.04 6.72 20.73
CA MET A 181 11.70 6.78 19.32
C MET A 181 10.56 7.77 19.09
N PRO A 182 10.56 8.51 17.97
CA PRO A 182 9.44 9.36 17.62
C PRO A 182 8.16 8.54 17.46
N ALA A 183 7.01 9.19 17.69
CA ALA A 183 5.72 8.58 17.40
C ALA A 183 5.65 8.11 15.93
N PRO A 184 4.95 7.00 15.63
CA PRO A 184 4.78 6.54 14.27
C PRO A 184 4.17 7.63 13.38
N ARG A 185 4.66 7.74 12.14
CA ARG A 185 4.07 8.63 11.13
C ARG A 185 2.66 8.14 10.71
N PRO A 186 1.79 9.02 10.18
CA PRO A 186 0.38 8.71 9.93
C PRO A 186 0.10 7.47 9.09
N PHE A 187 0.98 7.14 8.13
CA PHE A 187 0.82 5.99 7.24
C PHE A 187 1.76 4.81 7.59
N ALA A 188 2.43 4.84 8.74
CA ALA A 188 3.29 3.76 9.19
C ALA A 188 2.52 2.42 9.25
N GLY A 189 3.05 1.41 8.56
CA GLY A 189 2.45 0.07 8.46
C GLY A 189 1.26 -0.03 7.51
N ARG A 190 0.89 1.07 6.81
CA ARG A 190 -0.16 1.09 5.79
C ARG A 190 0.41 0.85 4.39
N VAL A 191 -0.36 0.16 3.56
CA VAL A 191 -0.07 -0.09 2.15
C VAL A 191 -1.04 0.70 1.29
N VAL A 192 -0.52 1.61 0.48
CA VAL A 192 -1.30 2.51 -0.37
C VAL A 192 -1.07 2.16 -1.83
N LEU A 193 -2.11 1.76 -2.54
CA LEU A 193 -2.07 1.59 -3.99
C LEU A 193 -2.45 2.91 -4.67
N VAL A 194 -1.57 3.42 -5.52
CA VAL A 194 -1.82 4.62 -6.33
C VAL A 194 -1.98 4.19 -7.78
N ALA A 195 -3.20 4.25 -8.31
CA ALA A 195 -3.52 3.95 -9.69
C ALA A 195 -3.42 5.21 -10.56
N GLY A 196 -2.55 5.20 -11.57
CA GLY A 196 -2.09 6.38 -12.29
C GLY A 196 -0.84 7.01 -11.68
N ALA A 197 0.01 6.21 -11.04
CA ALA A 197 1.18 6.67 -10.29
C ALA A 197 2.31 7.23 -11.17
N GLY A 198 2.34 6.94 -12.46
CA GLY A 198 3.48 7.26 -13.33
C GLY A 198 3.67 8.74 -13.63
N SER A 199 2.67 9.60 -13.37
CA SER A 199 2.73 11.03 -13.72
C SER A 199 1.85 11.93 -12.84
N GLY A 200 2.04 13.24 -12.97
CA GLY A 200 1.23 14.30 -12.35
C GLY A 200 0.91 14.06 -10.86
N ILE A 201 -0.38 14.18 -10.53
CA ILE A 201 -0.89 13.99 -9.16
C ILE A 201 -0.55 12.61 -8.60
N GLY A 202 -0.57 11.55 -9.42
CA GLY A 202 -0.26 10.20 -8.95
C GLY A 202 1.21 10.03 -8.56
N ARG A 203 2.13 10.58 -9.36
CA ARG A 203 3.56 10.60 -9.06
C ARG A 203 3.83 11.36 -7.77
N GLU A 204 3.27 12.56 -7.64
CA GLU A 204 3.40 13.37 -6.43
C GLU A 204 2.80 12.65 -5.21
N CYS A 205 1.65 11.98 -5.38
CA CYS A 205 0.99 11.24 -4.31
C CYS A 205 1.86 10.08 -3.81
N ALA A 206 2.40 9.28 -4.73
CA ALA A 206 3.25 8.14 -4.40
C ALA A 206 4.54 8.57 -3.69
N THR A 207 5.18 9.63 -4.19
CA THR A 207 6.42 10.18 -3.61
C THR A 207 6.22 10.93 -2.30
N SER A 208 5.06 11.53 -2.08
CA SER A 208 4.72 12.23 -0.84
C SER A 208 4.27 11.28 0.28
N ILE A 209 3.44 10.29 -0.01
CA ILE A 209 2.85 9.43 1.04
C ILE A 209 3.89 8.47 1.65
N VAL A 210 4.92 8.10 0.90
CA VAL A 210 6.05 7.31 1.45
C VAL A 210 6.86 8.09 2.49
N GLU A 211 6.80 9.43 2.47
CA GLU A 211 7.42 10.26 3.52
C GLU A 211 6.72 10.03 4.86
N ASP A 212 5.45 9.64 4.88
CA ASP A 212 4.72 9.29 6.09
C ASP A 212 4.79 7.79 6.45
N ASP A 213 5.83 7.10 5.96
CA ASP A 213 6.15 5.70 6.21
C ASP A 213 5.15 4.67 5.64
N ALA A 214 4.38 5.06 4.61
CA ALA A 214 3.60 4.10 3.84
C ALA A 214 4.47 3.17 3.00
N SER A 215 3.99 1.95 2.73
CA SER A 215 4.46 1.15 1.59
C SER A 215 3.56 1.43 0.39
N VAL A 216 4.13 1.68 -0.79
CA VAL A 216 3.39 2.22 -1.94
C VAL A 216 3.41 1.26 -3.12
N VAL A 217 2.23 0.95 -3.66
CA VAL A 217 2.10 0.23 -4.94
C VAL A 217 1.82 1.26 -6.04
N CYS A 218 2.82 1.48 -6.90
CA CYS A 218 2.74 2.38 -8.04
C CYS A 218 2.13 1.62 -9.23
N LEU A 219 0.81 1.72 -9.38
CA LEU A 219 0.09 1.10 -10.49
C LEU A 219 -0.05 2.11 -11.64
N ASP A 220 0.38 1.73 -12.84
CA ASP A 220 0.12 2.50 -14.05
C ASP A 220 0.01 1.60 -15.28
N ARG A 221 -0.63 2.09 -16.35
CA ARG A 221 -0.56 1.43 -17.66
C ARG A 221 0.81 1.63 -18.30
N ASP A 222 1.45 2.77 -18.04
CA ASP A 222 2.83 3.02 -18.44
C ASP A 222 3.81 2.37 -17.46
N ALA A 223 4.33 1.22 -17.86
CA ALA A 223 5.30 0.45 -17.08
C ALA A 223 6.56 1.26 -16.72
N ALA A 224 7.04 2.10 -17.65
CA ALA A 224 8.25 2.90 -17.43
C ALA A 224 7.98 4.01 -16.42
N GLY A 225 6.83 4.68 -16.53
CA GLY A 225 6.36 5.67 -15.55
C GLY A 225 6.27 5.10 -14.14
N ALA A 226 5.58 3.96 -13.96
CA ALA A 226 5.46 3.31 -12.66
C ALA A 226 6.82 2.90 -12.07
N THR A 227 7.70 2.31 -12.90
CA THR A 227 9.04 1.88 -12.49
C THR A 227 9.90 3.08 -12.08
N SER A 228 9.90 4.15 -12.86
CA SER A 228 10.62 5.38 -12.56
C SER A 228 10.25 5.94 -11.19
N VAL A 229 8.96 5.94 -10.84
CA VAL A 229 8.50 6.44 -9.54
C VAL A 229 8.93 5.53 -8.39
N ALA A 230 8.75 4.22 -8.53
CA ALA A 230 9.20 3.28 -7.50
C ALA A 230 10.72 3.37 -7.27
N THR A 231 11.52 3.46 -8.33
CA THR A 231 12.98 3.64 -8.24
C THR A 231 13.36 4.97 -7.58
N ALA A 232 12.66 6.07 -7.88
CA ALA A 232 12.92 7.35 -7.23
C ALA A 232 12.60 7.31 -5.72
N ILE A 233 11.52 6.63 -5.33
CA ILE A 233 11.19 6.39 -3.93
C ILE A 233 12.28 5.54 -3.26
N GLU A 234 12.72 4.46 -3.91
CA GLU A 234 13.77 3.60 -3.38
C GLU A 234 15.12 4.31 -3.26
N ALA A 235 15.46 5.19 -4.19
CA ALA A 235 16.68 6.00 -4.13
C ALA A 235 16.69 6.98 -2.95
N THR A 236 15.53 7.47 -2.52
CA THR A 236 15.40 8.44 -1.42
C THR A 236 15.18 7.79 -0.05
N ARG A 237 14.43 6.68 0.00
CA ARG A 237 14.07 5.96 1.24
C ARG A 237 14.97 4.76 1.53
N GLY A 238 15.71 4.28 0.52
CA GLY A 238 16.43 3.01 0.55
C GLY A 238 15.50 1.81 0.42
N SER A 239 16.06 0.67 0.01
CA SER A 239 15.35 -0.63 -0.04
C SER A 239 15.00 -1.18 1.35
N GLY A 240 15.55 -0.58 2.40
CA GLY A 240 15.59 -1.11 3.76
C GLY A 240 16.92 -1.81 4.07
N ILE A 241 17.13 -2.15 5.33
CA ILE A 241 18.37 -2.82 5.79
C ILE A 241 18.30 -4.35 5.71
N GLY A 242 17.11 -4.93 5.59
CA GLY A 242 16.92 -6.37 5.46
C GLY A 242 16.96 -6.82 4.00
N VAL A 243 17.63 -7.94 3.72
CA VAL A 243 17.75 -8.49 2.35
C VAL A 243 16.80 -9.65 2.06
N ALA A 244 16.11 -10.18 3.08
CA ALA A 244 15.13 -11.26 2.88
C ALA A 244 13.90 -10.81 2.07
N GLY A 245 13.14 -11.79 1.58
CA GLY A 245 12.06 -11.67 0.62
C GLY A 245 12.31 -12.62 -0.56
N SER A 246 11.25 -13.15 -1.15
CA SER A 246 11.33 -13.99 -2.35
C SER A 246 10.38 -13.49 -3.43
N GLY A 247 10.81 -13.52 -4.69
CA GLY A 247 10.05 -12.94 -5.81
C GLY A 247 9.66 -11.49 -5.50
N VAL A 248 8.43 -11.10 -5.81
CA VAL A 248 7.91 -9.74 -5.54
C VAL A 248 8.00 -9.32 -4.06
N SER A 249 8.12 -10.26 -3.13
CA SER A 249 8.29 -9.95 -1.70
C SER A 249 9.69 -9.42 -1.33
N ASP A 250 10.66 -9.37 -2.26
CA ASP A 250 11.98 -8.77 -2.04
C ASP A 250 12.02 -7.25 -2.29
N CYS A 251 10.88 -6.64 -2.59
CA CYS A 251 10.78 -5.21 -2.85
C CYS A 251 11.12 -4.34 -1.63
N GLY A 252 11.45 -3.08 -1.92
CA GLY A 252 11.59 -2.02 -0.94
C GLY A 252 10.24 -1.37 -0.56
N PRO A 253 10.25 -0.10 -0.11
CA PRO A 253 9.03 0.60 0.30
C PRO A 253 8.09 0.94 -0.85
N ALA A 254 8.51 0.76 -2.11
CA ALA A 254 7.68 0.94 -3.29
C ALA A 254 7.76 -0.26 -4.23
N LEU A 255 6.62 -0.61 -4.82
CA LEU A 255 6.47 -1.64 -5.85
C LEU A 255 5.87 -1.02 -7.11
N ALA A 256 6.52 -1.18 -8.25
CA ALA A 256 5.95 -0.82 -9.55
C ALA A 256 5.11 -1.98 -10.11
N VAL A 257 3.90 -1.67 -10.57
CA VAL A 257 3.00 -2.66 -11.19
C VAL A 257 2.40 -2.08 -12.47
N THR A 258 2.46 -2.86 -13.55
CA THR A 258 1.86 -2.47 -14.83
C THR A 258 0.47 -3.06 -14.98
N ALA A 259 -0.55 -2.20 -15.07
CA ALA A 259 -1.93 -2.63 -15.29
C ALA A 259 -2.76 -1.57 -16.01
N ASP A 260 -3.57 -1.99 -16.99
CA ASP A 260 -4.72 -1.19 -17.42
C ASP A 260 -5.83 -1.35 -16.37
N ALA A 261 -6.19 -0.25 -15.70
CA ALA A 261 -7.21 -0.27 -14.65
C ALA A 261 -8.62 -0.63 -15.16
N THR A 262 -8.83 -0.65 -16.48
CA THR A 262 -10.08 -1.10 -17.10
C THR A 262 -10.12 -2.62 -17.31
N ASP A 263 -8.99 -3.32 -17.21
CA ASP A 263 -8.88 -4.78 -17.31
C ASP A 263 -8.89 -5.44 -15.92
N ARG A 264 -9.99 -6.12 -15.61
CA ARG A 264 -10.18 -6.81 -14.32
C ARG A 264 -9.10 -7.87 -14.03
N GLY A 265 -8.62 -8.57 -15.05
CA GLY A 265 -7.58 -9.58 -14.90
C GLY A 265 -6.22 -8.98 -14.57
N MET A 266 -5.87 -7.85 -15.20
CA MET A 266 -4.66 -7.09 -14.86
C MET A 266 -4.77 -6.49 -13.46
N VAL A 267 -5.91 -5.90 -13.10
CA VAL A 267 -6.13 -5.35 -11.76
C VAL A 267 -6.00 -6.44 -10.69
N ARG A 268 -6.63 -7.59 -10.88
CA ARG A 268 -6.49 -8.72 -9.94
C ARG A 268 -5.04 -9.13 -9.73
N ARG A 269 -4.29 -9.32 -10.82
CA ARG A 269 -2.85 -9.65 -10.73
C ARG A 269 -2.05 -8.57 -10.00
N ALA A 270 -2.39 -7.29 -10.20
CA ALA A 270 -1.74 -6.19 -9.49
C ALA A 270 -1.99 -6.24 -7.97
N PHE A 271 -3.22 -6.57 -7.55
CA PHE A 271 -3.51 -6.79 -6.13
C PHE A 271 -2.81 -8.04 -5.60
N GLU A 272 -2.73 -9.14 -6.36
CA GLU A 272 -1.95 -10.32 -5.96
C GLU A 272 -0.48 -9.98 -5.71
N ASP A 273 0.14 -9.18 -6.58
CA ASP A 273 1.52 -8.74 -6.41
C ASP A 273 1.69 -7.85 -5.16
N ALA A 274 0.72 -6.97 -4.89
CA ALA A 274 0.68 -6.19 -3.64
C ALA A 274 0.51 -7.08 -2.38
N ILE A 275 -0.31 -8.14 -2.47
CA ILE A 275 -0.45 -9.12 -1.39
C ILE A 275 0.88 -9.80 -1.13
N LEU A 276 1.57 -10.30 -2.16
CA LEU A 276 2.85 -10.97 -1.98
C LEU A 276 3.94 -10.00 -1.48
N ALA A 277 3.90 -8.74 -1.92
CA ALA A 277 4.85 -7.71 -1.51
C ALA A 277 4.70 -7.31 -0.05
N TYR A 278 3.47 -7.04 0.41
CA TYR A 278 3.23 -6.33 1.66
C TYR A 278 2.19 -6.99 2.58
N GLY A 279 1.54 -8.04 2.09
CA GLY A 279 0.46 -8.76 2.76
C GLY A 279 -0.92 -8.17 2.52
N GLY A 280 -1.07 -7.20 1.61
CA GLY A 280 -2.36 -6.64 1.20
C GLY A 280 -2.28 -5.17 0.84
N VAL A 281 -3.44 -4.54 0.64
CA VAL A 281 -3.60 -3.11 0.38
C VAL A 281 -4.61 -2.55 1.38
N ASP A 282 -4.28 -1.43 2.05
CA ASP A 282 -5.18 -0.78 3.01
C ASP A 282 -5.92 0.40 2.39
N ASP A 283 -5.24 1.15 1.52
CA ASP A 283 -5.77 2.37 0.92
C ASP A 283 -5.58 2.41 -0.59
N LEU A 284 -6.47 3.12 -1.26
CA LEU A 284 -6.47 3.28 -2.71
C LEU A 284 -6.58 4.76 -3.08
N VAL A 285 -5.67 5.22 -3.94
CA VAL A 285 -5.78 6.52 -4.61
C VAL A 285 -5.92 6.28 -6.10
N VAL A 286 -6.99 6.79 -6.69
CA VAL A 286 -7.22 6.68 -8.15
C VAL A 286 -7.02 8.04 -8.79
N THR A 287 -5.85 8.24 -9.40
CA THR A 287 -5.52 9.44 -10.20
C THR A 287 -5.63 9.19 -11.69
N ALA A 288 -5.65 7.91 -12.11
CA ALA A 288 -5.84 7.50 -13.49
C ALA A 288 -7.09 8.16 -14.09
N GLY A 289 -6.92 8.77 -15.25
CA GLY A 289 -8.00 9.50 -15.92
C GLY A 289 -7.68 9.76 -17.39
N MET A 290 -8.73 10.02 -18.15
CA MET A 290 -8.65 10.38 -19.57
C MET A 290 -9.47 11.62 -19.85
N PHE A 291 -8.88 12.60 -20.52
CA PHE A 291 -9.58 13.74 -21.12
C PHE A 291 -9.49 13.60 -22.65
N PRO A 292 -10.59 13.29 -23.35
CA PRO A 292 -10.57 13.17 -24.80
C PRO A 292 -10.44 14.53 -25.48
N THR A 293 -9.66 14.59 -26.56
CA THR A 293 -9.63 15.74 -27.47
C THR A 293 -10.73 15.56 -28.53
N PRO A 294 -11.64 16.53 -28.72
CA PRO A 294 -12.62 16.47 -29.81
C PRO A 294 -11.98 16.41 -31.19
N GLY A 295 -12.71 15.82 -32.15
CA GLY A 295 -12.34 15.86 -33.56
C GLY A 295 -12.37 17.29 -34.15
N PRO A 296 -11.89 17.49 -35.39
CA PRO A 296 -11.88 18.80 -36.06
C PRO A 296 -13.26 19.45 -36.19
N ASP A 297 -14.32 18.65 -36.24
CA ASP A 297 -15.73 19.06 -36.26
C ASP A 297 -16.30 19.36 -34.85
N GLY A 298 -15.50 19.16 -33.80
CA GLY A 298 -15.89 19.31 -32.40
C GLY A 298 -16.65 18.12 -31.82
N ALA A 299 -16.83 17.02 -32.59
CA ALA A 299 -17.51 15.83 -32.12
C ALA A 299 -16.56 14.91 -31.32
N ILE A 300 -17.13 14.15 -30.38
CA ILE A 300 -16.46 13.03 -29.72
C ILE A 300 -17.15 11.77 -30.23
N GLY A 301 -16.41 10.89 -30.91
CA GLY A 301 -16.97 9.62 -31.39
C GLY A 301 -17.35 8.68 -30.26
N ASP A 302 -18.34 7.82 -30.50
CA ASP A 302 -18.92 6.92 -29.50
C ASP A 302 -17.87 6.02 -28.82
N GLU A 303 -16.87 5.53 -29.55
CA GLU A 303 -15.79 4.72 -28.99
C GLU A 303 -14.93 5.49 -27.98
N ILE A 304 -14.62 6.75 -28.28
CA ILE A 304 -13.86 7.63 -27.39
C ILE A 304 -14.70 8.02 -26.17
N PHE A 305 -16.01 8.22 -26.36
CA PHE A 305 -16.95 8.46 -25.28
C PHE A 305 -16.99 7.26 -24.32
N ALA A 306 -17.18 6.04 -24.86
CA ALA A 306 -17.20 4.80 -24.09
C ALA A 306 -15.88 4.57 -23.36
N LYS A 307 -14.73 4.79 -24.03
CA LYS A 307 -13.41 4.69 -23.42
C LYS A 307 -13.21 5.71 -22.28
N THR A 308 -13.75 6.91 -22.40
CA THR A 308 -13.70 7.94 -21.35
C THR A 308 -14.44 7.46 -20.10
N PHE A 309 -15.62 6.84 -20.25
CA PHE A 309 -16.34 6.23 -19.12
C PHE A 309 -15.63 5.00 -18.55
N ALA A 310 -15.05 4.15 -19.40
CA ALA A 310 -14.27 3.00 -18.96
C ALA A 310 -13.12 3.44 -18.03
N VAL A 311 -12.37 4.47 -18.41
CA VAL A 311 -11.24 4.96 -17.61
C VAL A 311 -11.68 5.79 -16.41
N ASN A 312 -12.60 6.75 -16.57
CA ASN A 312 -12.92 7.71 -15.51
C ASN A 312 -13.93 7.19 -14.49
N VAL A 313 -14.67 6.11 -14.80
CA VAL A 313 -15.78 5.60 -13.96
C VAL A 313 -15.61 4.10 -13.68
N MET A 314 -15.47 3.28 -14.72
CA MET A 314 -15.40 1.83 -14.54
C MET A 314 -14.11 1.39 -13.81
N ALA A 315 -12.95 1.93 -14.19
CA ALA A 315 -11.68 1.63 -13.54
C ALA A 315 -11.68 1.91 -12.02
N PRO A 316 -12.09 3.09 -11.52
CA PRO A 316 -12.26 3.31 -10.08
C PRO A 316 -13.18 2.29 -9.41
N SER A 317 -14.27 1.88 -10.08
CA SER A 317 -15.19 0.86 -9.54
C SER A 317 -14.55 -0.53 -9.47
N ILE A 318 -13.77 -0.93 -10.48
CA ILE A 318 -13.06 -2.23 -10.51
C ILE A 318 -12.02 -2.28 -9.38
N LEU A 319 -11.22 -1.22 -9.25
CA LEU A 319 -10.21 -1.11 -8.19
C LEU A 319 -10.86 -1.13 -6.79
N ALA A 320 -12.01 -0.45 -6.62
CA ALA A 320 -12.75 -0.40 -5.37
C ALA A 320 -13.36 -1.77 -4.98
N GLU A 321 -13.78 -2.57 -5.96
CA GLU A 321 -14.28 -3.94 -5.74
C GLU A 321 -13.19 -4.86 -5.20
N GLU A 322 -11.99 -4.82 -5.80
CA GLU A 322 -10.86 -5.69 -5.43
C GLU A 322 -10.29 -5.31 -4.04
N ILE A 323 -10.11 -4.01 -3.73
CA ILE A 323 -9.72 -3.60 -2.36
C ILE A 323 -10.84 -3.89 -1.34
N GLY A 324 -12.10 -3.73 -1.73
CA GLY A 324 -13.27 -4.02 -0.90
C GLY A 324 -13.28 -5.45 -0.39
N ALA A 325 -13.14 -6.41 -1.29
CA ALA A 325 -13.09 -7.83 -0.94
C ALA A 325 -11.91 -8.14 0.00
N MET A 326 -10.74 -7.57 -0.28
CA MET A 326 -9.51 -7.81 0.49
C MET A 326 -9.58 -7.24 1.92
N VAL A 327 -10.02 -5.99 2.08
CA VAL A 327 -10.09 -5.32 3.38
C VAL A 327 -11.14 -5.98 4.29
N VAL A 328 -12.26 -6.46 3.71
CA VAL A 328 -13.26 -7.24 4.43
C VAL A 328 -12.68 -8.56 4.92
N ASP A 329 -11.98 -9.31 4.07
CA ASP A 329 -11.33 -10.59 4.45
C ASP A 329 -10.23 -10.39 5.51
N ALA A 330 -9.49 -9.28 5.43
CA ALA A 330 -8.49 -8.91 6.43
C ALA A 330 -9.11 -8.41 7.75
N GLU A 331 -10.41 -8.11 7.79
CA GLU A 331 -11.08 -7.45 8.93
C GLU A 331 -10.39 -6.15 9.37
N LEU A 332 -9.81 -5.45 8.39
CA LEU A 332 -9.12 -4.19 8.56
C LEU A 332 -9.99 -3.03 8.07
N ASP A 333 -9.58 -1.80 8.37
CA ASP A 333 -10.19 -0.58 7.83
C ASP A 333 -9.32 0.06 6.75
N GLY A 334 -9.96 0.71 5.78
CA GLY A 334 -9.30 1.32 4.62
C GLY A 334 -9.92 2.66 4.17
N SER A 335 -9.27 3.31 3.22
CA SER A 335 -9.76 4.55 2.60
C SER A 335 -9.48 4.58 1.11
N ILE A 336 -10.47 5.02 0.34
CA ILE A 336 -10.37 5.26 -1.11
C ILE A 336 -10.51 6.76 -1.37
N VAL A 337 -9.59 7.31 -2.16
CA VAL A 337 -9.70 8.68 -2.68
C VAL A 337 -9.64 8.65 -4.20
N VAL A 338 -10.72 9.09 -4.84
CA VAL A 338 -10.80 9.18 -6.31
C VAL A 338 -10.53 10.61 -6.75
N THR A 339 -9.68 10.79 -7.77
CA THR A 339 -9.44 12.08 -8.41
C THR A 339 -10.50 12.31 -9.48
N THR A 340 -11.47 13.15 -9.15
CA THR A 340 -12.58 13.51 -10.03
C THR A 340 -12.22 14.75 -10.86
N SER A 341 -13.06 15.78 -10.88
CA SER A 341 -12.78 17.10 -11.45
C SER A 341 -13.93 18.06 -11.10
N VAL A 342 -13.63 19.36 -11.03
CA VAL A 342 -14.67 20.41 -11.04
C VAL A 342 -15.58 20.35 -12.27
N ASN A 343 -15.13 19.76 -13.37
CA ASN A 343 -15.97 19.51 -14.55
C ASN A 343 -17.12 18.52 -14.29
N GLY A 344 -17.10 17.79 -13.17
CA GLY A 344 -18.26 17.03 -12.71
C GLY A 344 -19.39 17.91 -12.15
N LEU A 345 -19.15 19.22 -11.98
CA LEU A 345 -20.11 20.23 -11.54
C LEU A 345 -20.29 21.34 -12.60
N VAL A 346 -19.25 21.60 -13.40
CA VAL A 346 -19.24 22.65 -14.44
C VAL A 346 -19.17 22.04 -15.83
N ALA A 347 -20.15 22.33 -16.68
CA ALA A 347 -20.10 21.96 -18.09
C ALA A 347 -19.21 22.94 -18.89
N LYS A 348 -18.36 22.42 -19.76
CA LYS A 348 -17.55 23.23 -20.69
C LYS A 348 -17.82 22.83 -22.14
N LYS A 349 -17.69 23.80 -23.04
CA LYS A 349 -17.88 23.57 -24.47
C LYS A 349 -16.82 22.60 -24.99
N GLY A 350 -17.26 21.50 -25.60
CA GLY A 350 -16.38 20.50 -26.23
C GLY A 350 -15.81 19.45 -25.27
N SER A 351 -16.36 19.28 -24.05
CA SER A 351 -15.90 18.29 -23.07
C SER A 351 -17.00 17.35 -22.57
N SER A 352 -18.10 17.20 -23.31
CA SER A 352 -19.29 16.46 -22.87
C SER A 352 -18.99 15.06 -22.31
N ALA A 353 -18.16 14.27 -23.00
CA ALA A 353 -17.76 12.94 -22.53
C ALA A 353 -17.00 12.99 -21.19
N TYR A 354 -16.08 13.96 -21.05
CA TYR A 354 -15.31 14.14 -19.82
C TYR A 354 -16.20 14.62 -18.68
N ASP A 355 -16.98 15.68 -18.89
CA ASP A 355 -17.84 16.31 -17.89
C ASP A 355 -18.88 15.30 -17.38
N ALA A 356 -19.54 14.58 -18.28
CA ALA A 356 -20.48 13.53 -17.92
C ALA A 356 -19.79 12.39 -17.14
N SER A 357 -18.60 11.96 -17.57
CA SER A 357 -17.85 10.90 -16.86
C SER A 357 -17.41 11.34 -15.46
N LYS A 358 -17.04 12.62 -15.25
CA LYS A 358 -16.62 13.13 -13.94
C LYS A 358 -17.82 13.41 -13.03
N ALA A 359 -18.97 13.79 -13.58
CA ALA A 359 -20.23 13.83 -12.83
C ALA A 359 -20.64 12.41 -12.36
N ALA A 360 -20.52 11.41 -13.25
CA ALA A 360 -20.73 10.01 -12.90
C ALA A 360 -19.73 9.52 -11.84
N ALA A 361 -18.46 9.88 -11.95
CA ALA A 361 -17.44 9.55 -10.94
C ALA A 361 -17.76 10.18 -9.56
N ASN A 362 -18.24 11.43 -9.53
CA ASN A 362 -18.70 12.06 -8.28
C ASN A 362 -19.84 11.29 -7.63
N HIS A 363 -20.78 10.76 -8.42
CA HIS A 363 -21.86 9.93 -7.88
C HIS A 363 -21.36 8.54 -7.48
N LEU A 364 -20.47 7.93 -8.26
CA LEU A 364 -19.82 6.66 -7.94
C LEU A 364 -19.13 6.70 -6.57
N VAL A 365 -18.44 7.78 -6.23
CA VAL A 365 -17.82 7.98 -4.90
C VAL A 365 -18.83 7.81 -3.77
N ARG A 366 -20.04 8.37 -3.93
CA ARG A 366 -21.12 8.25 -2.94
C ARG A 366 -21.67 6.83 -2.89
N SER A 367 -21.87 6.20 -4.04
CA SER A 367 -22.34 4.81 -4.12
C SER A 367 -21.35 3.83 -3.48
N LEU A 368 -20.05 3.99 -3.74
CA LEU A 368 -18.99 3.20 -3.14
C LEU A 368 -18.87 3.46 -1.63
N ALA A 369 -19.03 4.71 -1.18
CA ALA A 369 -19.05 5.04 0.25
C ALA A 369 -20.16 4.31 1.00
N VAL A 370 -21.35 4.18 0.39
CA VAL A 370 -22.46 3.40 0.96
C VAL A 370 -22.16 1.91 0.90
N GLY A 371 -21.67 1.41 -0.24
CA GLY A 371 -21.47 -0.02 -0.48
C GLY A 371 -20.31 -0.65 0.29
N LEU A 372 -19.26 0.12 0.61
CA LEU A 372 -18.06 -0.38 1.29
C LEU A 372 -18.00 -0.01 2.79
N ALA A 373 -18.99 0.72 3.29
CA ALA A 373 -19.15 0.96 4.72
C ALA A 373 -19.48 -0.35 5.48
N PRO A 374 -19.08 -0.48 6.76
CA PRO A 374 -18.39 0.51 7.58
C PRO A 374 -16.85 0.46 7.47
N ARG A 375 -16.29 -0.51 6.72
CA ARG A 375 -14.85 -0.81 6.71
C ARG A 375 -14.03 0.17 5.89
N ILE A 376 -14.58 0.69 4.80
CA ILE A 376 -13.86 1.57 3.88
C ILE A 376 -14.57 2.91 3.75
N ARG A 377 -13.81 3.99 3.96
CA ARG A 377 -14.27 5.35 3.62
C ARG A 377 -13.95 5.63 2.15
N VAL A 378 -14.85 6.29 1.44
CA VAL A 378 -14.65 6.62 0.03
C VAL A 378 -14.94 8.10 -0.19
N ASN A 379 -13.94 8.86 -0.59
CA ASN A 379 -14.05 10.29 -0.86
C ASN A 379 -13.39 10.62 -2.21
N ALA A 380 -13.45 11.89 -2.59
CA ALA A 380 -12.79 12.38 -3.78
C ALA A 380 -12.18 13.76 -3.58
N VAL A 381 -11.14 14.03 -4.35
CA VAL A 381 -10.70 15.38 -4.67
C VAL A 381 -11.20 15.74 -6.07
N ALA A 382 -11.57 17.00 -6.27
CA ALA A 382 -12.03 17.55 -7.54
C ALA A 382 -11.09 18.70 -7.96
N PRO A 383 -10.02 18.39 -8.73
CA PRO A 383 -9.13 19.42 -9.24
C PRO A 383 -9.83 20.28 -10.31
N ALA A 384 -9.39 21.52 -10.43
CA ALA A 384 -9.51 22.28 -11.67
C ALA A 384 -8.33 21.96 -12.61
N THR A 385 -7.72 22.98 -13.22
CA THR A 385 -6.65 22.76 -14.19
C THR A 385 -5.31 22.60 -13.50
N VAL A 386 -4.82 21.36 -13.43
CA VAL A 386 -3.47 21.01 -12.95
C VAL A 386 -2.64 20.58 -14.16
N ILE A 387 -1.62 21.37 -14.51
CA ILE A 387 -0.85 21.21 -15.76
C ILE A 387 0.51 20.56 -15.47
N GLU A 388 1.17 20.97 -14.40
CA GLU A 388 2.49 20.48 -13.99
C GLU A 388 2.55 18.94 -13.95
N GLY A 389 3.49 18.36 -14.71
CA GLY A 389 3.73 16.92 -14.78
C GLY A 389 2.59 16.08 -15.37
N SER A 390 1.54 16.69 -15.91
CA SER A 390 0.36 15.99 -16.41
C SER A 390 0.53 15.48 -17.84
N THR A 391 0.34 14.18 -18.05
CA THR A 391 0.30 13.57 -19.40
C THR A 391 -0.89 14.05 -20.24
N MET A 392 -1.89 14.70 -19.61
CA MET A 392 -3.00 15.33 -20.33
C MET A 392 -2.59 16.64 -21.02
N PHE A 393 -1.47 17.26 -20.64
CA PHE A 393 -0.97 18.52 -21.18
C PHE A 393 0.42 18.36 -21.80
N PRO A 394 0.58 17.57 -22.88
CA PRO A 394 1.83 17.54 -23.62
C PRO A 394 2.12 18.92 -24.23
N ARG A 395 3.39 19.21 -24.53
CA ARG A 395 3.87 20.50 -25.07
C ARG A 395 2.97 21.05 -26.17
N ASP A 396 2.64 20.24 -27.17
CA ASP A 396 1.79 20.67 -28.30
C ASP A 396 0.40 21.14 -27.88
N ARG A 397 -0.19 20.49 -26.87
CA ARG A 397 -1.48 20.89 -26.31
C ARG A 397 -1.36 22.17 -25.48
N VAL A 398 -0.25 22.34 -24.73
CA VAL A 398 0.03 23.58 -23.99
C VAL A 398 0.16 24.74 -24.98
N ILE A 399 0.98 24.59 -26.02
CA ILE A 399 1.15 25.57 -27.11
C ILE A 399 -0.19 25.88 -27.79
N SER A 400 -0.96 24.85 -28.14
CA SER A 400 -2.30 25.02 -28.72
C SER A 400 -3.23 25.82 -27.80
N SER A 401 -3.16 25.57 -26.49
CA SER A 401 -3.96 26.30 -25.50
C SER A 401 -3.50 27.74 -25.35
N LEU A 402 -2.19 28.01 -25.31
CA LEU A 402 -1.62 29.35 -25.26
C LEU A 402 -2.07 30.18 -26.48
N ARG A 403 -1.98 29.60 -27.69
CA ARG A 403 -2.50 30.22 -28.92
C ARG A 403 -4.00 30.47 -28.86
N LYS A 404 -4.79 29.48 -28.42
CA LYS A 404 -6.26 29.57 -28.31
C LYS A 404 -6.71 30.72 -27.39
N TYR A 405 -5.97 30.95 -26.30
CA TYR A 405 -6.29 32.00 -25.34
C TYR A 405 -5.54 33.31 -25.60
N SER A 406 -4.79 33.41 -26.70
CA SER A 406 -4.00 34.59 -27.05
C SER A 406 -3.04 35.02 -25.92
N ILE A 407 -2.41 34.04 -25.28
CA ILE A 407 -1.38 34.25 -24.25
C ILE A 407 -0.04 34.36 -24.97
N ASP A 408 0.75 35.40 -24.70
CA ASP A 408 2.07 35.59 -25.30
C ASP A 408 3.04 34.48 -24.85
N PHE A 409 3.75 33.88 -25.80
CA PHE A 409 4.82 32.90 -25.55
C PHE A 409 5.78 32.84 -26.75
N GLU A 410 6.98 32.33 -26.54
CA GLU A 410 7.92 32.00 -27.61
C GLU A 410 8.03 30.47 -27.75
N GLU A 411 8.05 29.96 -28.98
CA GLU A 411 8.11 28.50 -29.21
C GLU A 411 9.40 27.85 -28.72
N ALA A 412 10.45 28.64 -28.49
CA ALA A 412 11.74 28.18 -27.97
C ALA A 412 11.77 28.05 -26.43
N MET A 413 10.75 28.53 -25.72
CA MET A 413 10.68 28.43 -24.25
C MET A 413 10.69 26.98 -23.77
N SER A 414 11.20 26.75 -22.56
CA SER A 414 11.19 25.42 -21.95
C SER A 414 9.75 24.94 -21.71
N ASP A 415 9.56 23.62 -21.54
CA ASP A 415 8.24 23.07 -21.20
C ASP A 415 7.70 23.68 -19.89
N GLU A 416 8.56 23.87 -18.91
CA GLU A 416 8.23 24.47 -17.60
C GLU A 416 7.73 25.90 -17.76
N GLU A 417 8.42 26.73 -18.54
CA GLU A 417 8.02 28.12 -18.76
C GLU A 417 6.67 28.24 -19.49
N LEU A 418 6.41 27.36 -20.47
CA LEU A 418 5.12 27.32 -21.17
C LEU A 418 3.99 26.86 -20.23
N VAL A 419 4.26 25.85 -19.41
CA VAL A 419 3.33 25.36 -18.39
C VAL A 419 3.01 26.43 -17.36
N ASP A 420 4.00 27.18 -16.90
CA ASP A 420 3.84 28.25 -15.92
C ASP A 420 2.95 29.38 -16.47
N ARG A 421 3.17 29.80 -17.71
CA ARG A 421 2.32 30.82 -18.37
C ARG A 421 0.87 30.37 -18.47
N LEU A 422 0.64 29.13 -18.92
CA LEU A 422 -0.71 28.60 -19.02
C LEU A 422 -1.36 28.43 -17.64
N SER A 423 -0.59 28.02 -16.64
CA SER A 423 -1.05 27.86 -15.26
C SER A 423 -1.43 29.21 -14.64
N ALA A 424 -0.63 30.26 -14.85
CA ALA A 424 -0.93 31.62 -14.39
C ALA A 424 -2.22 32.16 -15.03
N PHE A 425 -2.45 31.89 -16.32
CA PHE A 425 -3.70 32.28 -16.97
C PHE A 425 -4.93 31.61 -16.34
N TYR A 426 -4.84 30.32 -16.00
CA TYR A 426 -5.94 29.63 -15.32
C TYR A 426 -6.11 30.11 -13.87
N ALA A 427 -5.00 30.38 -13.16
CA ALA A 427 -5.02 30.91 -11.79
C ALA A 427 -5.81 32.22 -11.68
N ALA A 428 -5.60 33.15 -12.62
CA ALA A 428 -6.28 34.45 -12.68
C ALA A 428 -7.80 34.37 -12.88
N ARG A 429 -8.34 33.17 -13.14
CA ARG A 429 -9.77 32.89 -13.31
C ARG A 429 -10.40 32.24 -12.09
N THR A 430 -9.63 32.08 -11.02
CA THR A 430 -10.05 31.53 -9.73
C THR A 430 -10.02 32.63 -8.67
N LEU A 431 -10.78 32.49 -7.59
CA LEU A 431 -10.88 33.55 -6.57
C LEU A 431 -9.59 33.79 -5.79
N LEU A 432 -8.73 32.78 -5.67
CA LEU A 432 -7.48 32.88 -4.91
C LEU A 432 -6.29 33.36 -5.75
N ASP A 433 -6.44 33.48 -7.06
CA ASP A 433 -5.38 33.95 -7.98
C ASP A 433 -4.04 33.22 -7.82
N VAL A 434 -4.10 31.91 -7.54
CA VAL A 434 -2.92 31.05 -7.36
C VAL A 434 -2.96 29.83 -8.27
N PRO A 435 -1.82 29.44 -8.88
CA PRO A 435 -1.71 28.19 -9.62
C PRO A 435 -1.96 26.98 -8.72
N ILE A 436 -2.69 26.00 -9.25
CA ILE A 436 -2.95 24.74 -8.55
C ILE A 436 -1.93 23.70 -9.03
N ARG A 437 -1.20 23.11 -8.09
CA ARG A 437 -0.13 22.15 -8.34
C ARG A 437 -0.51 20.74 -7.87
N PRO A 438 0.19 19.69 -8.34
CA PRO A 438 -0.01 18.32 -7.87
C PRO A 438 0.03 18.21 -6.34
N ARG A 439 0.98 18.88 -5.69
CA ARG A 439 1.14 18.86 -4.22
C ARG A 439 -0.09 19.36 -3.46
N ASP A 440 -0.84 20.31 -4.04
CA ASP A 440 -2.04 20.86 -3.41
C ASP A 440 -3.17 19.83 -3.40
N GLN A 441 -3.28 19.03 -4.48
CA GLN A 441 -4.20 17.90 -4.54
C GLN A 441 -3.79 16.81 -3.55
N VAL A 442 -2.48 16.53 -3.47
CA VAL A 442 -1.94 15.50 -2.58
C VAL A 442 -2.13 15.86 -1.12
N ALA A 443 -2.06 17.13 -0.73
CA ALA A 443 -2.40 17.57 0.62
C ALA A 443 -3.84 17.18 1.01
N ALA A 444 -4.80 17.40 0.11
CA ALA A 444 -6.19 16.99 0.33
C ALA A 444 -6.38 15.47 0.30
N ILE A 445 -5.68 14.75 -0.61
CA ILE A 445 -5.69 13.29 -0.65
C ILE A 445 -5.17 12.72 0.67
N ARG A 446 -4.03 13.20 1.18
CA ARG A 446 -3.43 12.78 2.46
C ARG A 446 -4.40 12.98 3.61
N PHE A 447 -5.05 14.14 3.70
CA PHE A 447 -6.09 14.39 4.70
C PHE A 447 -7.25 13.39 4.60
N LEU A 448 -7.78 13.16 3.39
CA LEU A 448 -8.92 12.26 3.19
C LEU A 448 -8.59 10.79 3.47
N LEU A 449 -7.35 10.37 3.22
CA LEU A 449 -6.84 9.04 3.57
C LEU A 449 -6.58 8.90 5.07
N GLY A 450 -6.09 9.95 5.70
CA GLY A 450 -5.60 9.95 7.07
C GLY A 450 -6.69 9.80 8.15
N PRO A 451 -6.27 9.58 9.41
CA PRO A 451 -7.17 9.46 10.56
C PRO A 451 -7.98 10.74 10.84
N GLU A 452 -7.52 11.91 10.40
CA GLU A 452 -8.20 13.19 10.54
C GLU A 452 -9.55 13.19 9.83
N ALA A 453 -9.69 12.42 8.74
CA ALA A 453 -10.93 12.24 8.00
C ALA A 453 -11.68 10.95 8.40
N SER A 454 -11.39 10.37 9.58
CA SER A 454 -12.01 9.11 10.05
C SER A 454 -13.55 9.17 10.17
N ARG A 455 -14.14 10.36 10.19
CA ARG A 455 -15.60 10.59 10.22
C ARG A 455 -16.17 11.11 8.89
N THR A 456 -15.39 11.07 7.82
CA THR A 456 -15.74 11.63 6.51
C THR A 456 -15.74 10.55 5.44
N THR A 457 -16.90 10.34 4.80
CA THR A 457 -17.08 9.45 3.64
C THR A 457 -18.16 10.04 2.71
N GLY A 458 -18.11 9.69 1.43
CA GLY A 458 -19.02 10.15 0.38
C GLY A 458 -18.82 11.60 -0.06
N GLN A 459 -17.74 12.26 0.35
CA GLN A 459 -17.49 13.67 0.07
C GLN A 459 -16.64 13.87 -1.18
N VAL A 460 -16.90 14.98 -1.89
CA VAL A 460 -16.09 15.46 -3.02
C VAL A 460 -15.55 16.83 -2.63
N VAL A 461 -14.24 16.93 -2.44
CA VAL A 461 -13.56 18.16 -2.01
C VAL A 461 -12.93 18.84 -3.22
N ALA A 462 -13.39 20.05 -3.55
CA ALA A 462 -12.76 20.84 -4.60
C ALA A 462 -11.42 21.42 -4.11
N VAL A 463 -10.38 21.27 -4.93
CA VAL A 463 -9.07 21.91 -4.73
C VAL A 463 -8.75 22.63 -6.02
N ASP A 464 -9.32 23.82 -6.16
CA ASP A 464 -9.53 24.46 -7.46
C ASP A 464 -9.23 25.97 -7.48
N GLY A 465 -8.57 26.50 -6.45
CA GLY A 465 -8.31 27.94 -6.32
C GLY A 465 -9.57 28.77 -6.04
N GLY A 466 -10.70 28.13 -5.73
CA GLY A 466 -11.99 28.78 -5.54
C GLY A 466 -12.64 29.12 -6.88
N LEU A 467 -12.93 28.13 -7.72
CA LEU A 467 -13.66 28.34 -8.98
C LEU A 467 -15.16 28.52 -8.70
N PRO A 468 -15.76 29.72 -8.83
CA PRO A 468 -17.13 29.98 -8.36
C PRO A 468 -18.19 29.10 -9.03
N ASP A 469 -17.99 28.79 -10.32
CA ASP A 469 -18.89 27.95 -11.09
C ASP A 469 -18.97 26.52 -10.55
N ALA A 470 -17.93 26.07 -9.84
CA ALA A 470 -17.80 24.71 -9.30
C ALA A 470 -18.24 24.59 -7.84
N PHE A 471 -18.76 25.66 -7.22
CA PHE A 471 -19.24 25.60 -5.86
C PHE A 471 -20.41 24.61 -5.74
N VAL A 472 -20.23 23.59 -4.90
CA VAL A 472 -21.25 22.59 -4.60
C VAL A 472 -22.44 23.31 -3.96
N ARG A 473 -23.64 23.07 -4.47
CA ARG A 473 -24.90 23.65 -3.99
C ARG A 473 -25.78 22.60 -3.34
#